data_AF-U9UQU1-F1
#
_entry.id   AF-U9UQU1-F1
#
_cell.length_a   1.000
_cell.length_b   1.000
_cell.length_c   1.000
_cell.angle_alpha   90.00
_cell.angle_beta   90.00
_cell.angle_gamma   90.00
#
_symmetry.space_group_name_H-M   'P 1'
#
loop_
_entity.id
_entity.type
_entity.pdbx_description
1 polymer ?
#
loop_
_entity_poly.entity_id
_entity_poly.type
_entity_poly.pdbx_seq_one_letter_code
_entity_poly.pdbx_strand_id
1 'polypeptide(L)'
;MVSAALLSFISEMFSVIQQTTIAFGGLNVIIVGDLAQLPPVTGLPVYKSSEWKLFYPLFLKEPQRQGQDPRYFNALQEIRMGKMTLNTWNFLYQKAAEFDQKSLHTTLDITNIVGYKETANRINNMICNMLPINQNKFLINSAVDFINGESYNPDESKKLFKSKTNYPNYVRLQQGIRVMYLKNDLAEHKICNGTI
;
A
#
# COMPACT_ATOMS: atom_id res chain seq x y z
N MET A 1 -5.74 2.76 -8.50
CA MET A 1 -4.78 3.70 -7.87
C MET A 1 -4.16 4.74 -8.82
N VAL A 2 -3.88 4.43 -10.09
CA VAL A 2 -3.47 5.47 -11.09
C VAL A 2 -4.69 6.29 -11.51
N SER A 3 -4.55 7.61 -11.64
CA SER A 3 -5.61 8.51 -12.11
C SER A 3 -5.56 8.71 -13.62
N ALA A 4 -6.67 9.13 -14.23
CA ALA A 4 -6.74 9.46 -15.66
C ALA A 4 -5.68 10.51 -16.04
N ALA A 5 -5.57 11.58 -15.26
CA ALA A 5 -4.60 12.65 -15.51
C ALA A 5 -3.15 12.15 -15.46
N LEU A 6 -2.81 11.25 -14.53
CA LEU A 6 -1.47 10.67 -14.45
C LEU A 6 -1.17 9.81 -15.68
N LEU A 7 -2.13 9.03 -16.17
CA LEU A 7 -1.93 8.22 -17.38
C LEU A 7 -1.71 9.10 -18.62
N SER A 8 -2.53 10.15 -18.79
CA SER A 8 -2.37 11.09 -19.90
C SER A 8 -1.04 11.83 -19.84
N PHE A 9 -0.62 12.27 -18.65
CA PHE A 9 0.70 12.87 -18.42
C PHE A 9 1.84 11.94 -18.82
N ILE A 10 1.79 10.66 -18.42
CA ILE A 10 2.80 9.66 -18.79
C ILE A 10 2.84 9.47 -20.31
N SER A 11 1.67 9.38 -20.96
CA SER A 11 1.58 9.27 -22.42
C SER A 11 2.27 10.45 -23.11
N GLU A 12 1.92 11.67 -22.72
CA GLU A 12 2.48 12.91 -23.27
C GLU A 12 3.99 13.01 -23.03
N MET A 13 4.45 12.68 -21.82
CA MET A 13 5.89 12.66 -21.51
C MET A 13 6.67 11.77 -22.47
N PHE A 14 6.20 10.55 -22.72
CA PHE A 14 6.89 9.65 -23.65
C PHE A 14 6.78 10.13 -25.10
N SER A 15 5.65 10.72 -25.51
CA SER A 15 5.52 11.35 -26.82
C SER A 15 6.56 12.45 -27.03
N VAL A 16 6.78 13.31 -26.03
CA VAL A 16 7.81 14.36 -26.07
C VAL A 16 9.22 13.77 -26.14
N ILE A 17 9.54 12.80 -25.28
CA ILE A 17 10.86 12.15 -25.25
C ILE A 17 11.18 11.50 -26.60
N GLN A 18 10.19 10.83 -27.21
CA GLN A 18 10.33 10.14 -28.49
C GLN A 18 10.15 11.08 -29.70
N GLN A 19 9.91 12.38 -29.47
CA GLN A 19 9.70 13.39 -30.52
C GLN A 19 8.62 13.00 -31.52
N THR A 20 7.51 12.46 -31.02
CA THR A 20 6.38 11.98 -31.82
C THR A 20 5.05 12.40 -31.21
N THR A 21 3.99 12.43 -32.00
CA THR A 21 2.62 12.71 -31.53
C THR A 21 1.84 11.44 -31.19
N ILE A 22 2.45 10.26 -31.38
CA ILE A 22 1.84 8.98 -31.05
C ILE A 22 1.78 8.82 -29.52
N ALA A 23 0.63 8.37 -29.00
CA ALA A 23 0.44 8.11 -27.57
C ALA A 23 1.56 7.21 -27.01
N PHE A 24 2.01 7.51 -25.78
CA PHE A 24 3.14 6.85 -25.12
C PHE A 24 4.43 6.82 -25.94
N GLY A 25 4.61 7.74 -26.89
CA GLY A 25 5.77 7.75 -27.77
C GLY A 25 5.88 6.53 -28.70
N GLY A 26 4.76 5.84 -28.99
CA GLY A 26 4.75 4.63 -29.80
C GLY A 26 5.29 3.37 -29.09
N LEU A 27 5.49 3.43 -27.77
CA LEU A 27 5.90 2.28 -26.98
C LEU A 27 4.77 1.25 -26.87
N ASN A 28 5.15 -0.03 -26.82
CA ASN A 28 4.22 -1.10 -26.46
C ASN A 28 3.96 -1.05 -24.95
N VAL A 29 2.77 -0.61 -24.56
CA VAL A 29 2.39 -0.44 -23.15
C VAL A 29 1.51 -1.60 -22.69
N ILE A 30 1.94 -2.26 -21.62
CA ILE A 30 1.17 -3.28 -20.91
C ILE A 30 0.76 -2.71 -19.55
N ILE A 31 -0.53 -2.66 -19.28
CA ILE A 31 -1.08 -2.23 -17.99
C ILE A 31 -1.67 -3.46 -17.29
N VAL A 32 -1.32 -3.64 -16.02
CA VAL A 32 -1.85 -4.69 -15.16
C VAL A 32 -2.49 -4.05 -13.93
N GLY A 33 -3.69 -4.48 -13.58
CA GLY A 33 -4.38 -4.00 -12.39
C GLY A 33 -5.80 -4.55 -12.27
N ASP A 34 -6.46 -4.21 -11.18
CA ASP A 34 -7.86 -4.55 -10.93
C ASP A 34 -8.65 -3.27 -10.64
N LEU A 35 -9.59 -2.94 -11.52
CA LEU A 35 -10.41 -1.73 -11.40
C LEU A 35 -11.44 -1.80 -10.27
N ALA A 36 -11.74 -2.99 -9.75
CA ALA A 36 -12.63 -3.18 -8.61
C ALA A 36 -11.91 -3.04 -7.25
N GLN A 37 -10.59 -2.87 -7.26
CA GLN A 37 -9.81 -2.56 -6.06
C GLN A 37 -9.75 -1.05 -5.81
N LEU A 38 -8.79 -0.60 -5.02
CA LEU A 38 -8.72 0.79 -4.56
C LEU A 38 -8.62 1.79 -5.75
N PRO A 39 -9.50 2.81 -5.77
CA PRO A 39 -9.45 3.87 -6.77
C PRO A 39 -8.18 4.72 -6.61
N PRO A 40 -7.88 5.64 -7.54
CA PRO A 40 -6.90 6.69 -7.25
C PRO A 40 -7.29 7.46 -5.98
N VAL A 41 -6.29 7.84 -5.18
CA VAL A 41 -6.49 8.62 -3.96
C VAL A 41 -7.10 9.99 -4.28
N THR A 42 -6.66 10.59 -5.39
CA THR A 42 -7.20 11.85 -5.93
C THR A 42 -7.33 11.76 -7.45
N GLY A 43 -8.32 12.48 -8.00
CA GLY A 43 -8.60 12.54 -9.43
C GLY A 43 -9.53 11.44 -9.94
N LEU A 44 -9.75 11.44 -11.26
CA LEU A 44 -10.68 10.50 -11.91
C LEU A 44 -10.05 9.11 -12.11
N PRO A 45 -10.85 8.03 -12.10
CA PRO A 45 -10.38 6.69 -12.43
C PRO A 45 -9.67 6.62 -13.78
N VAL A 46 -8.64 5.77 -13.90
CA VAL A 46 -7.77 5.65 -15.08
C VAL A 46 -8.53 5.48 -16.41
N TYR A 47 -9.65 4.75 -16.39
CA TYR A 47 -10.48 4.49 -17.57
C TYR A 47 -11.27 5.70 -18.08
N LYS A 48 -11.15 6.85 -17.41
CA LYS A 48 -11.68 8.14 -17.88
C LYS A 48 -10.71 8.90 -18.80
N SER A 49 -9.46 8.44 -18.94
CA SER A 49 -8.50 9.03 -19.89
C SER A 49 -8.84 8.69 -21.34
N SER A 50 -8.42 9.55 -22.29
CA SER A 50 -8.54 9.30 -23.73
C SER A 50 -7.72 8.09 -24.15
N GLU A 51 -6.53 7.95 -23.59
CA GLU A 51 -5.55 6.91 -23.91
C GLU A 51 -6.06 5.52 -23.53
N TRP A 52 -6.96 5.42 -22.54
CA TRP A 52 -7.54 4.15 -22.13
C TRP A 52 -8.18 3.38 -23.29
N LYS A 53 -8.77 4.10 -24.26
CA LYS A 53 -9.42 3.51 -25.43
C LYS A 53 -8.46 2.80 -26.38
N LEU A 54 -7.16 3.04 -26.25
CA LEU A 54 -6.12 2.42 -27.08
C LEU A 54 -5.77 1.00 -26.61
N PHE A 55 -6.14 0.64 -25.37
CA PHE A 55 -5.80 -0.65 -24.80
C PHE A 55 -6.79 -1.74 -25.19
N TYR A 56 -6.26 -2.92 -25.52
CA TYR A 56 -7.04 -4.13 -25.68
C TYR A 56 -7.15 -4.86 -24.32
N PRO A 57 -8.35 -4.96 -23.71
CA PRO A 57 -8.48 -5.54 -22.39
C PRO A 57 -8.41 -7.06 -22.43
N LEU A 58 -7.57 -7.64 -21.57
CA LEU A 58 -7.52 -9.07 -21.29
C LEU A 58 -7.94 -9.33 -19.84
N PHE A 59 -8.85 -10.27 -19.64
CA PHE A 59 -9.37 -10.61 -18.31
C PHE A 59 -8.87 -11.98 -17.87
N LEU A 60 -8.06 -12.00 -16.81
CA LEU A 60 -7.65 -13.23 -16.15
C LEU A 60 -8.81 -13.76 -15.28
N LYS A 61 -9.08 -15.06 -15.35
CA LYS A 61 -10.22 -15.71 -14.67
C LYS A 61 -9.81 -16.66 -13.55
N GLU A 62 -8.61 -17.25 -13.66
CA GLU A 62 -8.15 -18.29 -12.74
C GLU A 62 -7.40 -17.71 -11.53
N PRO A 63 -7.84 -17.97 -10.29
CA PRO A 63 -7.16 -17.49 -9.09
C PRO A 63 -5.92 -18.33 -8.77
N GLN A 64 -4.76 -17.68 -8.69
CA GLN A 64 -3.52 -18.35 -8.25
C GLN A 64 -3.36 -18.34 -6.73
N ARG A 65 -3.83 -17.29 -6.04
CA ARG A 65 -3.63 -17.11 -4.60
C ARG A 65 -4.54 -17.99 -3.75
N GLN A 66 -5.83 -18.07 -4.10
CA GLN A 66 -6.83 -18.88 -3.41
C GLN A 66 -7.21 -20.14 -4.20
N GLY A 67 -6.38 -20.59 -5.15
CA GLY A 67 -6.73 -21.69 -6.06
C GLY A 67 -7.08 -23.01 -5.37
N GLN A 68 -6.59 -23.23 -4.15
CA GLN A 68 -6.88 -24.42 -3.33
C GLN A 68 -8.17 -24.30 -2.49
N ASP A 69 -8.80 -23.12 -2.44
CA ASP A 69 -10.04 -22.87 -1.69
C ASP A 69 -11.06 -22.11 -2.56
N PRO A 70 -11.81 -22.84 -3.42
CA PRO A 70 -12.83 -22.24 -4.27
C PRO A 70 -13.95 -21.54 -3.50
N ARG A 71 -14.27 -22.02 -2.29
CA ARG A 71 -15.29 -21.40 -1.44
C ARG A 71 -14.83 -20.01 -1.01
N TYR A 72 -13.58 -19.87 -0.58
CA TYR A 72 -13.01 -18.59 -0.21
C TYR A 72 -12.87 -17.65 -1.42
N PHE A 73 -12.42 -18.16 -2.56
CA PHE A 73 -12.35 -17.37 -3.79
C PHE A 73 -13.72 -16.82 -4.21
N ASN A 74 -14.78 -17.64 -4.21
CA ASN A 74 -16.12 -17.22 -4.59
C ASN A 74 -16.66 -16.13 -3.65
N ALA A 75 -16.44 -16.26 -2.34
CA ALA A 75 -16.77 -15.23 -1.37
C ALA A 75 -16.07 -13.88 -1.69
N LEU A 76 -14.79 -13.91 -2.03
CA LEU A 76 -14.03 -12.71 -2.44
C LEU A 76 -14.56 -12.10 -3.75
N GLN A 77 -15.01 -12.91 -4.70
CA GLN A 77 -15.60 -12.44 -5.96
C GLN A 77 -16.95 -11.76 -5.73
N GLU A 78 -17.79 -12.28 -4.84
CA GLU A 78 -19.03 -11.62 -4.43
C GLU A 78 -18.77 -10.25 -3.80
N ILE A 79 -17.77 -10.16 -2.91
CA ILE A 79 -17.35 -8.91 -2.29
C ILE A 79 -16.85 -7.92 -3.36
N ARG A 80 -15.97 -8.38 -4.26
CA ARG A 80 -15.43 -7.57 -5.36
C ARG A 80 -16.51 -6.97 -6.26
N MET A 81 -17.61 -7.69 -6.48
CA MET A 81 -18.74 -7.26 -7.31
C MET A 81 -19.84 -6.53 -6.52
N GLY A 82 -19.71 -6.43 -5.19
CA GLY A 82 -20.73 -5.83 -4.32
C GLY A 82 -22.03 -6.61 -4.23
N LYS A 83 -22.03 -7.90 -4.55
CA LYS A 83 -23.22 -8.78 -4.57
C LYS A 83 -23.08 -9.91 -3.56
N MET A 84 -23.07 -9.56 -2.27
CA MET A 84 -22.84 -10.52 -1.19
C MET A 84 -24.08 -11.34 -0.85
N THR A 85 -23.95 -12.66 -0.92
CA THR A 85 -24.97 -13.61 -0.48
C THR A 85 -24.94 -13.81 1.04
N LEU A 86 -26.03 -14.38 1.60
CA LEU A 86 -26.08 -14.77 3.00
C LEU A 86 -24.99 -15.81 3.35
N ASN A 87 -24.67 -16.71 2.41
CA ASN A 87 -23.60 -17.70 2.59
C ASN A 87 -22.23 -17.04 2.78
N THR A 88 -21.93 -16.02 2.00
CA THR A 88 -20.70 -15.23 2.15
C THR A 88 -20.66 -14.48 3.47
N TRP A 89 -21.77 -13.85 3.88
CA TRP A 89 -21.87 -13.21 5.19
C TRP A 89 -21.60 -14.19 6.34
N ASN A 90 -22.28 -15.34 6.34
CA ASN A 90 -22.09 -16.37 7.37
C ASN A 90 -20.65 -16.89 7.40
N PHE A 91 -20.03 -17.07 6.23
CA PHE A 91 -18.63 -17.47 6.13
C PHE A 91 -17.68 -16.42 6.74
N LEU A 92 -17.91 -15.13 6.51
CA LEU A 92 -17.11 -14.06 7.12
C LEU A 92 -17.29 -13.99 8.65
N TYR A 93 -18.53 -14.12 9.15
CA TYR A 93 -18.79 -14.16 10.59
C TYR A 93 -18.11 -15.35 11.26
N GLN A 94 -18.14 -16.53 10.63
CA GLN A 94 -17.42 -17.70 11.11
C GLN A 94 -15.91 -17.42 11.21
N LYS A 95 -15.32 -16.79 10.18
CA LYS A 95 -13.89 -16.46 10.18
C LYS A 95 -13.51 -15.45 11.26
N ALA A 96 -14.37 -14.48 11.56
CA ALA A 96 -14.17 -13.55 12.66
C ALA A 96 -14.20 -14.28 14.02
N ALA A 97 -15.20 -15.14 14.25
CA ALA A 97 -15.32 -15.91 15.48
C ALA A 97 -14.15 -16.89 15.70
N GLU A 98 -13.64 -17.52 14.63
CA GLU A 98 -12.43 -18.36 14.67
C GLU A 98 -11.18 -17.56 15.06
N PHE A 99 -11.12 -16.28 14.65
CA PHE A 99 -10.00 -15.41 14.97
C PHE A 99 -9.98 -14.98 16.43
N ASP A 100 -11.14 -14.66 17.02
CA ASP A 100 -11.25 -14.21 18.41
C ASP A 100 -10.78 -15.24 19.44
N GLN A 101 -10.69 -16.51 19.05
CA GLN A 101 -10.22 -17.61 19.90
C GLN A 101 -8.69 -17.77 19.91
N LYS A 102 -7.94 -16.92 19.17
CA LYS A 102 -6.49 -17.06 19.02
C LYS A 102 -5.71 -16.50 20.21
N SER A 103 -4.53 -17.08 20.42
CA SER A 103 -3.60 -16.67 21.48
C SER A 103 -3.04 -15.25 21.25
N LEU A 104 -2.62 -14.60 22.34
CA LEU A 104 -1.94 -13.30 22.28
C LEU A 104 -0.69 -13.33 21.37
N HIS A 105 0.08 -14.41 21.39
CA HIS A 105 1.24 -14.59 20.52
C HIS A 105 0.84 -14.48 19.04
N THR A 106 -0.25 -15.14 18.66
CA THR A 106 -0.77 -15.06 17.29
C THR A 106 -1.23 -13.64 16.97
N THR A 107 -1.86 -12.94 17.91
CA THR A 107 -2.29 -11.54 17.73
C THR A 107 -1.13 -10.56 17.54
N LEU A 108 0.05 -10.84 18.11
CA LEU A 108 1.24 -10.02 17.90
C LEU A 108 1.94 -10.32 16.56
N ASP A 109 1.74 -11.51 16.00
CA ASP A 109 2.39 -11.98 14.76
C ASP A 109 1.53 -11.81 13.49
N ILE A 110 0.33 -11.25 13.59
CA ILE A 110 -0.50 -10.92 12.41
C ILE A 110 -0.24 -9.50 11.90
N THR A 111 -0.51 -9.28 10.62
CA THR A 111 -0.55 -7.94 10.03
C THR A 111 -1.98 -7.40 10.12
N ASN A 112 -2.16 -6.31 10.86
CA ASN A 112 -3.45 -5.63 10.97
C ASN A 112 -3.65 -4.68 9.78
N ILE A 113 -4.77 -4.83 9.06
CA ILE A 113 -5.15 -3.96 7.95
C ILE A 113 -6.28 -3.04 8.42
N VAL A 114 -6.07 -1.73 8.38
CA VAL A 114 -7.02 -0.72 8.86
C VAL A 114 -7.12 0.43 7.86
N GLY A 115 -8.27 1.14 7.87
CA GLY A 115 -8.56 2.18 6.89
C GLY A 115 -7.75 3.47 7.03
N TYR A 116 -7.19 3.75 8.22
CA TYR A 116 -6.48 5.01 8.49
C TYR A 116 -5.06 4.77 8.97
N LYS A 117 -4.11 5.57 8.45
CA LYS A 117 -2.70 5.57 8.86
C LYS A 117 -2.53 5.80 10.37
N GLU A 118 -3.34 6.68 10.96
CA GLU A 118 -3.30 6.94 12.40
C GLU A 118 -3.66 5.70 13.22
N THR A 119 -4.71 4.97 12.82
CA THR A 119 -5.09 3.70 13.47
C THR A 119 -3.99 2.66 13.35
N ALA A 120 -3.37 2.54 12.17
CA ALA A 120 -2.23 1.63 11.97
C ALA A 120 -1.06 1.99 12.89
N ASN A 121 -0.72 3.27 13.01
CA ASN A 121 0.33 3.74 13.90
C ASN A 121 0.01 3.44 15.37
N ARG A 122 -1.25 3.64 15.82
CA ARG A 122 -1.67 3.31 17.18
C ARG A 122 -1.49 1.83 17.49
N ILE A 123 -1.93 0.95 16.59
CA ILE A 123 -1.78 -0.52 16.73
C ILE A 123 -0.30 -0.90 16.74
N ASN A 124 0.50 -0.38 15.80
CA ASN A 124 1.93 -0.67 15.72
C ASN A 124 2.68 -0.23 16.98
N ASN A 125 2.34 0.95 17.53
CA ASN A 125 2.89 1.42 18.79
C ASN A 125 2.47 0.57 19.98
N MET A 126 1.21 0.11 20.02
CA MET A 126 0.71 -0.80 21.04
C MET A 126 1.46 -2.14 21.01
N ILE A 127 1.61 -2.76 19.84
CA ILE A 127 2.38 -4.00 19.66
C ILE A 127 3.84 -3.78 20.08
N CYS A 128 4.45 -2.68 19.63
CA CYS A 128 5.81 -2.31 20.02
C CYS A 128 5.95 -2.16 21.54
N ASN A 129 4.95 -1.64 22.26
CA ASN A 129 4.96 -1.54 23.73
C ASN A 129 4.87 -2.89 24.44
N MET A 130 4.28 -3.91 23.80
CA MET A 130 4.12 -5.25 24.38
C MET A 130 5.38 -6.10 24.26
N LEU A 131 6.34 -5.69 23.43
CA LEU A 131 7.61 -6.43 23.26
C LEU A 131 8.57 -6.22 24.44
N PRO A 132 9.52 -7.15 24.66
CA PRO A 132 10.50 -7.06 25.73
C PRO A 132 11.48 -5.89 25.56
N ILE A 133 11.57 -5.05 26.60
CA ILE A 133 12.48 -3.90 26.61
C ILE A 133 13.85 -4.34 27.13
N ASN A 134 14.84 -4.36 26.24
CA ASN A 134 16.23 -4.54 26.66
C ASN A 134 16.72 -3.32 27.44
N GLN A 135 17.40 -3.55 28.57
CA GLN A 135 18.01 -2.50 29.40
C GLN A 135 17.04 -1.39 29.87
N ASN A 136 15.73 -1.68 29.93
CA ASN A 136 14.68 -0.71 30.28
C ASN A 136 14.67 0.56 29.41
N LYS A 137 15.18 0.51 28.16
CA LYS A 137 15.18 1.64 27.24
C LYS A 137 14.63 1.28 25.86
N PHE A 138 13.77 2.14 25.33
CA PHE A 138 13.34 2.05 23.92
C PHE A 138 14.45 2.55 23.00
N LEU A 139 14.59 1.91 21.84
CA LEU A 139 15.42 2.43 20.76
C LEU A 139 14.62 3.51 20.03
N ILE A 140 14.89 4.77 20.33
CA ILE A 140 14.23 5.92 19.70
C ILE A 140 15.27 6.65 18.86
N ASN A 141 14.94 6.88 17.59
CA ASN A 141 15.75 7.68 16.68
C ASN A 141 14.89 8.81 16.12
N SER A 142 15.34 10.05 16.28
CA SER A 142 14.65 11.25 15.83
C SER A 142 15.19 11.69 14.47
N ALA A 143 14.29 12.04 13.57
CA ALA A 143 14.65 12.60 12.27
C ALA A 143 15.25 14.01 12.44
N VAL A 144 16.27 14.31 11.64
CA VAL A 144 16.81 15.66 11.46
C VAL A 144 16.53 16.07 10.03
N ASP A 145 15.80 17.17 9.86
CA ASP A 145 15.31 17.63 8.57
C ASP A 145 16.18 18.78 8.06
N PHE A 146 16.57 18.75 6.78
CA PHE A 146 17.39 19.79 6.17
C PHE A 146 16.70 20.42 4.95
N ILE A 147 16.86 21.73 4.78
CA ILE A 147 16.49 22.46 3.56
C ILE A 147 17.71 23.32 3.18
N ASN A 148 18.19 23.18 1.95
CA ASN A 148 19.39 23.89 1.45
C ASN A 148 20.63 23.76 2.36
N GLY A 149 20.78 22.62 3.04
CA GLY A 149 21.91 22.35 3.94
C GLY A 149 21.75 22.86 5.37
N GLU A 150 20.67 23.60 5.67
CA GLU A 150 20.37 24.07 7.03
C GLU A 150 19.37 23.15 7.73
N SER A 151 19.58 22.91 9.03
CA SER A 151 18.66 22.11 9.84
C SER A 151 17.40 22.91 10.15
N TYR A 152 16.24 22.27 9.96
CA TYR A 152 14.93 22.86 10.22
C TYR A 152 14.26 22.21 11.42
N ASN A 153 13.44 23.01 12.12
CA ASN A 153 12.57 22.50 13.18
C ASN A 153 11.52 21.54 12.58
N PRO A 154 11.27 20.36 13.20
CA PRO A 154 10.23 19.42 12.78
C PRO A 154 8.83 20.03 12.55
N ASP A 155 8.42 21.06 13.30
CA ASP A 155 7.11 21.69 13.13
C ASP A 155 7.04 22.54 11.84
N GLU A 156 8.16 23.14 11.46
CA GLU A 156 8.28 23.91 10.23
C GLU A 156 8.41 22.98 9.02
N SER A 157 9.26 21.95 9.12
CA SER A 157 9.43 20.94 8.07
C SER A 157 8.11 20.24 7.74
N LYS A 158 7.26 20.00 8.76
CA LYS A 158 5.92 19.43 8.60
C LYS A 158 4.97 20.27 7.76
N LYS A 159 5.03 21.59 7.91
CA LYS A 159 4.23 22.53 7.10
C LYS A 159 4.76 22.60 5.65
N LEU A 160 6.07 22.48 5.46
CA LEU A 160 6.71 22.67 4.16
C LEU A 160 6.66 21.42 3.28
N PHE A 161 7.24 20.30 3.74
CA PHE A 161 7.43 19.11 2.91
C PHE A 161 7.07 17.80 3.60
N LYS A 162 7.27 17.67 4.92
CA LYS A 162 7.20 16.38 5.60
C LYS A 162 5.81 15.76 5.57
N SER A 163 4.76 16.59 5.60
CA SER A 163 3.36 16.17 5.42
C SER A 163 3.09 15.48 4.08
N LYS A 164 3.96 15.67 3.08
CA LYS A 164 3.90 15.04 1.75
C LYS A 164 4.75 13.77 1.66
N THR A 165 5.36 13.32 2.77
CA THR A 165 6.23 12.15 2.82
C THR A 165 5.69 11.06 3.73
N ASN A 166 6.28 9.87 3.66
CA ASN A 166 6.01 8.77 4.59
C ASN A 166 6.98 8.71 5.77
N TYR A 167 7.89 9.68 5.91
CA TYR A 167 8.92 9.65 6.95
C TYR A 167 8.42 10.23 8.28
N PRO A 168 8.50 9.48 9.39
CA PRO A 168 8.05 9.97 10.69
C PRO A 168 9.08 10.93 11.32
N ASN A 169 8.63 11.70 12.32
CA ASN A 169 9.52 12.56 13.11
C ASN A 169 10.48 11.77 14.00
N TYR A 170 10.07 10.59 14.42
CA TYR A 170 10.91 9.66 15.14
C TYR A 170 10.48 8.23 14.81
N VAL A 171 11.39 7.29 14.91
CA VAL A 171 11.13 5.86 14.84
C VAL A 171 11.43 5.27 16.20
N ARG A 172 10.49 4.47 16.72
CA ARG A 172 10.64 3.74 17.96
C ARG A 172 10.68 2.25 17.65
N LEU A 173 11.72 1.59 18.15
CA LEU A 173 11.99 0.17 17.90
C LEU A 173 12.17 -0.59 19.21
N GLN A 174 11.93 -1.89 19.10
CA GLN A 174 12.13 -2.91 20.13
C GLN A 174 12.70 -4.17 19.46
N GLN A 175 13.48 -4.98 20.18
CA GLN A 175 13.94 -6.26 19.62
C GLN A 175 12.73 -7.15 19.30
N GLY A 176 12.71 -7.73 18.11
CA GLY A 176 11.60 -8.56 17.63
C GLY A 176 10.46 -7.79 16.95
N ILE A 177 10.55 -6.46 16.83
CA ILE A 177 9.56 -5.69 16.07
C ILE A 177 9.70 -5.98 14.56
N ARG A 178 8.56 -6.13 13.87
CA ARG A 178 8.52 -6.18 12.41
C ARG A 178 8.54 -4.77 11.84
N VAL A 179 9.37 -4.55 10.83
CA VAL A 179 9.54 -3.26 10.18
C VAL A 179 9.22 -3.36 8.69
N MET A 180 9.04 -2.23 8.04
CA MET A 180 8.93 -2.16 6.59
C MET A 180 9.94 -1.16 6.08
N TYR A 181 10.71 -1.55 5.07
CA TYR A 181 11.63 -0.67 4.38
C TYR A 181 10.87 0.28 3.45
N LEU A 182 11.21 1.56 3.45
CA LEU A 182 10.46 2.61 2.71
C LEU A 182 11.24 3.24 1.55
N LYS A 183 12.44 2.75 1.26
CA LYS A 183 13.32 3.29 0.23
C LYS A 183 13.66 2.25 -0.84
N ASN A 184 14.29 2.69 -1.92
CA ASN A 184 14.71 1.84 -3.04
C ASN A 184 16.23 1.91 -3.30
N ASP A 185 17.00 2.44 -2.34
CA ASP A 185 18.46 2.61 -2.41
C ASP A 185 19.25 1.31 -2.23
N LEU A 186 18.59 0.21 -1.83
CA LEU A 186 19.20 -1.12 -1.70
C LEU A 186 18.59 -2.13 -2.68
N ALA A 187 18.06 -1.66 -3.81
CA ALA A 187 17.38 -2.52 -4.80
C ALA A 187 18.30 -3.62 -5.36
N GLU A 188 19.61 -3.36 -5.47
CA GLU A 188 20.63 -4.35 -5.87
C GLU A 188 20.72 -5.54 -4.91
N HIS A 189 20.35 -5.33 -3.64
CA HIS A 189 20.26 -6.37 -2.61
C HIS A 189 18.85 -6.96 -2.48
N LYS A 190 17.95 -6.66 -3.42
CA LYS A 190 16.52 -7.05 -3.39
C LYS A 190 15.76 -6.48 -2.18
N ILE A 191 16.23 -5.37 -1.63
CA ILE A 191 15.56 -4.63 -0.55
C ILE A 191 14.98 -3.35 -1.17
N CYS A 192 13.67 -3.23 -1.17
CA CYS A 192 12.95 -2.11 -1.79
C CYS A 192 11.79 -1.65 -0.90
N ASN A 193 11.10 -0.59 -1.33
CA ASN A 193 9.97 -0.04 -0.61
C ASN A 193 8.87 -1.12 -0.51
N GLY A 194 8.56 -1.53 0.71
CA GLY A 194 7.62 -2.61 1.01
C GLY A 194 8.25 -3.92 1.49
N THR A 195 9.58 -4.06 1.46
CA THR A 195 10.26 -5.21 2.07
C THR A 195 10.01 -5.21 3.59
N ILE A 196 9.60 -6.36 4.12
CA ILE A 196 9.33 -6.60 5.56
C ILE A 196 10.45 -7.45 6.14
#